data_AF-A0A8T2HXC8-F1
#
_entry.id   AF-A0A8T2HXC8-F1
#
_cell.length_a   1.000
_cell.length_b   1.000
_cell.length_c   1.000
_cell.angle_alpha   90.00
_cell.angle_beta   90.00
_cell.angle_gamma   90.00
#
_symmetry.space_group_name_H-M   'P 1'
#
loop_
_entity.id
_entity.type
_entity.pdbx_description
1 polymer ?
#
loop_
_entity_poly.entity_id
_entity_poly.type
_entity_poly.pdbx_seq_one_letter_code
_entity_poly.pdbx_strand_id
1 'polypeptide(L)'
;MGTKLAAVAPLIIPLDSKCSTVEGFISASASGTQQSHHQQHWVRLTNIAPATGSLQEAQLELDQPTKDHLGAQSLDLAYLRLKESPNVASFLVELRNLLAQATTSASAASFPTDGSLSLRNPSFYQSLKQDLDSLGSENIHTLADDLSSITLKYADQGERTHFLSISLPPTFPATLPKIISADLPVAFTLHRNSTTGLVALQDVMHQFEDKIEFFQRFWDALDDLDQTALIIEPSAPTRSCTYRRVALEKHVTLTITLDPLDLDSVPDLHFMGSDRAVQPILYTVRTNRPLWRAAGTLRENLCALLGAPLPEKDSVGVGEDGAIVAEDVGAECAICYNYRRPVEGRDGGCGCDEDQFMAEARNGENKVAEQDQGDVPEINCDNSACGKPFHRLCLREWLAADATTRQSFDTLFGACPYCSSPIAVKTR
;
A
#
# COMPACT_ATOMS: atom_id res chain seq x y z
N MET A 1 -16.25 19.85 -41.08
CA MET A 1 -16.87 19.78 -39.73
C MET A 1 -17.85 18.63 -39.57
N GLY A 2 -18.74 18.34 -40.53
CA GLY A 2 -19.82 17.35 -40.38
C GLY A 2 -19.42 15.91 -40.02
N THR A 3 -18.26 15.41 -40.48
CA THR A 3 -17.83 14.01 -40.22
C THR A 3 -17.33 13.75 -38.79
N LYS A 4 -16.76 14.76 -38.10
CA LYS A 4 -16.31 14.64 -36.71
C LYS A 4 -17.45 14.81 -35.70
N LEU A 5 -18.46 15.62 -36.03
CA LEU A 5 -19.61 15.87 -35.17
C LEU A 5 -20.51 14.63 -35.06
N ALA A 6 -20.79 13.97 -36.18
CA ALA A 6 -21.63 12.78 -36.23
C ALA A 6 -21.05 11.59 -35.44
N ALA A 7 -19.72 11.51 -35.29
CA ALA A 7 -19.06 10.47 -34.50
C ALA A 7 -19.27 10.66 -32.98
N VAL A 8 -19.48 11.90 -32.53
CA VAL A 8 -19.58 12.25 -31.11
C VAL A 8 -21.04 12.45 -30.69
N ALA A 9 -21.82 13.12 -31.53
CA ALA A 9 -23.22 13.47 -31.30
C ALA A 9 -24.03 13.22 -32.58
N PRO A 10 -24.40 11.97 -32.86
CA PRO A 10 -25.04 11.58 -34.12
C PRO A 10 -26.43 12.20 -34.33
N LEU A 11 -27.05 12.69 -33.26
CA LEU A 11 -28.38 13.31 -33.28
C LEU A 11 -28.35 14.84 -33.31
N ILE A 12 -27.17 15.46 -33.44
CA ILE A 12 -27.02 16.91 -33.58
C ILE A 12 -26.74 17.25 -35.05
N ILE A 13 -27.58 18.14 -35.59
CA ILE A 13 -27.55 18.54 -36.99
C ILE A 13 -27.36 20.06 -37.13
N PRO A 14 -26.59 20.52 -38.13
CA PRO A 14 -26.53 21.92 -38.47
C PRO A 14 -27.85 22.37 -39.12
N LEU A 15 -28.36 23.53 -38.71
CA LEU A 15 -29.62 24.09 -39.24
C LEU A 15 -29.42 25.03 -40.43
N ASP A 16 -28.17 25.43 -40.68
CA ASP A 16 -27.83 26.32 -41.78
C ASP A 16 -26.57 25.82 -42.52
N SER A 17 -26.42 26.25 -43.77
CA SER A 17 -25.30 25.87 -44.64
C SER A 17 -23.94 26.40 -44.16
N LYS A 18 -23.94 27.34 -43.22
CA LYS A 18 -22.76 27.96 -42.61
C LYS A 18 -22.37 27.33 -41.27
N CYS A 19 -23.12 26.33 -40.81
CA CYS A 19 -23.02 25.71 -39.48
C CYS A 19 -23.01 26.74 -38.33
N SER A 20 -23.68 27.88 -38.48
CA SER A 20 -23.73 28.91 -37.43
C SER A 20 -24.68 28.55 -36.29
N THR A 21 -25.62 27.65 -36.57
CA THR A 21 -26.52 27.05 -35.59
C THR A 21 -26.52 25.53 -35.74
N VAL A 22 -26.42 24.83 -34.61
CA VAL A 22 -26.62 23.37 -34.53
C VAL A 22 -27.68 23.05 -33.47
N GLU A 23 -28.48 22.03 -33.72
CA GLU A 23 -29.55 21.60 -32.83
C GLU A 23 -29.70 20.08 -32.84
N GLY A 24 -30.11 19.51 -31.72
CA GLY A 24 -30.49 18.11 -31.65
C GLY A 24 -30.58 17.59 -30.23
N PHE A 25 -30.33 16.30 -30.08
CA PHE A 25 -30.41 15.62 -28.80
C PHE A 25 -29.07 15.00 -28.41
N ILE A 26 -28.76 15.00 -27.12
CA ILE A 26 -27.60 14.31 -26.55
C ILE A 26 -28.04 13.35 -25.45
N SER A 27 -27.38 12.19 -25.38
CA SER A 27 -27.65 11.17 -24.37
C SER A 27 -26.52 11.14 -23.34
N ALA A 28 -26.85 10.97 -22.07
CA ALA A 28 -25.85 10.84 -21.00
C ALA A 28 -25.01 9.55 -21.11
N SER A 29 -25.58 8.44 -21.61
CA SER A 29 -24.89 7.14 -21.75
C SER A 29 -24.21 6.95 -23.12
N ALA A 30 -23.06 6.25 -23.13
CA ALA A 30 -22.28 5.91 -24.32
C ALA A 30 -22.83 4.73 -25.10
N SER A 31 -23.54 3.83 -24.44
CA SER A 31 -24.05 2.60 -25.06
C SER A 31 -25.38 2.91 -25.72
N GLY A 32 -25.39 2.98 -27.05
CA GLY A 32 -26.59 3.00 -27.87
C GLY A 32 -27.35 1.66 -27.87
N THR A 33 -27.52 1.03 -26.71
CA THR A 33 -28.42 -0.11 -26.56
C THR A 33 -29.85 0.43 -26.45
N GLN A 34 -30.73 -0.08 -27.31
CA GLN A 34 -32.06 0.43 -27.64
C GLN A 34 -33.11 0.34 -26.50
N GLN A 35 -32.74 0.43 -25.23
CA GLN A 35 -33.66 0.19 -24.11
C GLN A 35 -33.78 1.30 -23.05
N SER A 36 -33.30 2.52 -23.30
CA SER A 36 -33.65 3.67 -22.45
C SER A 36 -34.00 4.93 -23.25
N HIS A 37 -35.23 4.99 -23.74
CA HIS A 37 -35.82 6.18 -24.38
C HIS A 37 -36.02 7.38 -23.42
N HIS A 38 -35.47 7.35 -22.20
CA HIS A 38 -35.86 8.23 -21.10
C HIS A 38 -34.78 9.23 -20.64
N GLN A 39 -33.65 9.35 -21.34
CA GLN A 39 -32.59 10.33 -20.98
C GLN A 39 -31.95 10.97 -22.21
N GLN A 40 -32.79 11.51 -23.09
CA GLN A 40 -32.33 12.39 -24.17
C GLN A 40 -32.55 13.84 -23.77
N HIS A 41 -31.51 14.65 -23.92
CA HIS A 41 -31.50 16.07 -23.54
C HIS A 41 -31.45 16.92 -24.81
N TRP A 42 -32.37 17.88 -24.94
CA TRP A 42 -32.39 18.78 -26.09
C TRP A 42 -31.33 19.88 -25.93
N VAL A 43 -30.57 20.11 -27.00
CA VAL A 43 -29.47 21.08 -27.03
C VAL A 43 -29.51 21.87 -28.33
N ARG A 44 -29.42 23.20 -28.22
CA ARG A 44 -29.17 24.08 -29.36
C ARG A 44 -27.98 25.00 -29.05
N LEU A 45 -27.10 25.12 -30.03
CA LEU A 45 -26.00 26.09 -30.01
C LEU A 45 -26.20 27.09 -31.15
N THR A 46 -26.19 28.37 -30.82
CA THR A 46 -26.32 29.48 -31.79
C THR A 46 -25.06 30.35 -31.77
N ASN A 47 -24.92 31.20 -32.79
CA ASN A 47 -23.81 32.16 -32.93
C ASN A 47 -22.41 31.52 -33.01
N ILE A 48 -22.32 30.35 -33.65
CA ILE A 48 -21.04 29.70 -33.94
C ILE A 48 -20.38 30.43 -35.11
N ALA A 49 -19.11 30.82 -34.95
CA ALA A 49 -18.40 31.59 -35.97
C ALA A 49 -18.23 30.79 -37.29
N PRO A 50 -18.83 31.21 -38.42
CA PRO A 50 -18.95 30.38 -39.64
C PRO A 50 -17.62 29.98 -40.30
N ALA A 51 -16.59 30.81 -40.16
CA ALA A 51 -15.29 30.62 -40.83
C ALA A 51 -14.26 29.90 -39.94
N THR A 52 -14.34 30.09 -38.63
CA THR A 52 -13.34 29.60 -37.66
C THR A 52 -13.84 28.47 -36.78
N GLY A 53 -15.16 28.31 -36.65
CA GLY A 53 -15.75 27.34 -35.72
C GLY A 53 -15.62 27.74 -34.25
N SER A 54 -15.20 28.98 -33.97
CA SER A 54 -15.03 29.51 -32.61
C SER A 54 -16.37 29.56 -31.87
N LEU A 55 -16.30 29.25 -30.58
CA LEU A 55 -17.44 29.22 -29.65
C LEU A 55 -17.43 30.38 -28.64
N GLN A 56 -16.50 31.34 -28.75
CA GLN A 56 -16.37 32.43 -27.77
C GLN A 56 -17.65 33.28 -27.62
N GLU A 57 -18.38 33.50 -28.73
CA GLU A 57 -19.66 34.21 -28.72
C GLU A 57 -20.87 33.27 -28.88
N ALA A 58 -20.65 31.95 -28.84
CA ALA A 58 -21.73 30.99 -28.98
C ALA A 58 -22.65 31.04 -27.75
N GLN A 59 -23.91 30.70 -27.97
CA GLN A 59 -24.91 30.62 -26.90
C GLN A 59 -25.45 29.20 -26.81
N LEU A 60 -25.63 28.72 -25.57
CA LEU A 60 -26.20 27.42 -25.26
C LEU A 60 -27.66 27.57 -24.83
N GLU A 61 -28.54 26.93 -25.56
CA GLU A 61 -29.95 26.76 -25.23
C GLU A 61 -30.21 25.30 -24.83
N LEU A 62 -30.82 25.13 -23.67
CA LEU A 62 -31.25 23.84 -23.12
C LEU A 62 -32.74 23.94 -22.74
N ASP A 63 -33.44 22.82 -22.81
CA ASP A 63 -34.80 22.71 -22.29
C ASP A 63 -34.81 22.71 -20.75
N GLN A 64 -35.96 23.07 -20.16
CA GLN A 64 -36.07 23.20 -18.71
C GLN A 64 -35.74 21.90 -17.94
N PRO A 65 -36.18 20.71 -18.39
CA PRO A 65 -35.81 19.46 -17.73
C PRO A 65 -34.30 19.22 -17.67
N THR A 66 -33.56 19.58 -18.72
CA THR A 66 -32.09 19.44 -18.75
C THR A 66 -31.41 20.44 -17.83
N LYS A 67 -31.94 21.67 -17.73
CA LYS A 67 -31.44 22.67 -16.78
C LYS A 67 -31.64 22.23 -15.34
N ASP A 68 -32.82 21.70 -15.03
CA ASP A 68 -33.16 21.18 -13.70
C ASP A 68 -32.29 19.96 -13.36
N HIS A 69 -32.03 19.10 -14.35
CA HIS A 69 -31.15 17.93 -14.21
C HIS A 69 -29.70 18.32 -13.88
N LEU A 70 -29.13 19.32 -14.58
CA LEU A 70 -27.76 19.78 -14.33
C LEU A 70 -27.60 20.52 -12.99
N GLY A 71 -28.64 21.24 -12.55
CA GLY A 71 -28.57 22.15 -11.41
C GLY A 71 -27.75 23.42 -11.70
N ALA A 72 -27.87 24.42 -10.83
CA ALA A 72 -27.32 25.76 -11.07
C ALA A 72 -25.79 25.77 -11.28
N GLN A 73 -25.03 25.02 -10.47
CA GLN A 73 -23.56 25.01 -10.54
C GLN A 73 -23.04 24.36 -11.84
N SER A 74 -23.61 23.21 -12.24
CA SER A 74 -23.19 22.53 -13.46
C SER A 74 -23.64 23.29 -14.71
N LEU A 75 -24.73 24.05 -14.62
CA LEU A 75 -25.19 24.93 -15.68
C LEU A 75 -24.23 26.10 -15.91
N ASP A 76 -23.77 26.76 -14.84
CA ASP A 76 -22.75 27.81 -14.92
C ASP A 76 -21.45 27.29 -15.53
N LEU A 77 -21.03 26.07 -15.14
CA LEU A 77 -19.88 25.40 -15.71
C LEU A 77 -20.07 25.09 -17.20
N ALA A 78 -21.25 24.63 -17.63
CA ALA A 78 -21.54 24.39 -19.04
C ALA A 78 -21.42 25.67 -19.87
N TYR A 79 -21.89 26.82 -19.37
CA TYR A 79 -21.72 28.11 -20.06
C TYR A 79 -20.27 28.56 -20.12
N LEU A 80 -19.48 28.34 -19.08
CA LEU A 80 -18.05 28.64 -19.08
C LEU A 80 -17.30 27.78 -20.10
N ARG A 81 -17.53 26.47 -20.07
CA ARG A 81 -16.89 25.50 -20.97
C ARG A 81 -17.22 25.71 -22.43
N LEU A 82 -18.42 26.21 -22.75
CA LEU A 82 -18.78 26.58 -24.11
C LEU A 82 -17.78 27.58 -24.71
N LYS A 83 -17.42 28.61 -23.95
CA LYS A 83 -16.54 29.70 -24.42
C LYS A 83 -15.08 29.28 -24.54
N GLU A 84 -14.65 28.34 -23.70
CA GLU A 84 -13.28 27.79 -23.68
C GLU A 84 -13.08 26.65 -24.68
N SER A 85 -14.17 26.04 -25.15
CA SER A 85 -14.11 24.87 -26.02
C SER A 85 -13.55 25.22 -27.41
N PRO A 86 -12.63 24.39 -27.96
CA PRO A 86 -11.99 24.67 -29.25
C PRO A 86 -12.92 24.44 -30.44
N ASN A 87 -13.98 23.64 -30.29
CA ASN A 87 -14.99 23.36 -31.30
C ASN A 87 -16.22 22.68 -30.69
N VAL A 88 -17.31 22.64 -31.45
CA VAL A 88 -18.61 22.07 -31.06
C VAL A 88 -18.50 20.61 -30.59
N ALA A 89 -17.72 19.77 -31.27
CA ALA A 89 -17.63 18.35 -30.92
C ALA A 89 -16.99 18.14 -29.54
N SER A 90 -15.91 18.87 -29.24
CA SER A 90 -15.27 18.85 -27.92
C SER A 90 -16.22 19.33 -26.83
N PHE A 91 -16.93 20.44 -27.06
CA PHE A 91 -17.92 20.94 -26.11
C PHE A 91 -19.03 19.92 -25.82
N LEU A 92 -19.55 19.23 -26.84
CA LEU A 92 -20.62 18.26 -26.66
C LEU A 92 -20.19 17.03 -25.87
N VAL A 93 -18.91 16.61 -25.94
CA VAL A 93 -18.37 15.58 -25.05
C VAL A 93 -18.40 16.06 -23.60
N GLU A 94 -17.97 17.30 -23.35
CA GLU A 94 -17.96 17.88 -22.01
C GLU A 94 -19.38 18.03 -21.45
N LEU A 95 -20.32 18.56 -22.23
CA LEU A 95 -21.73 18.68 -21.85
C LEU A 95 -22.34 17.31 -21.53
N ARG A 96 -22.01 16.28 -22.33
CA ARG A 96 -22.45 14.91 -22.08
C ARG A 96 -21.91 14.36 -20.76
N ASN A 97 -20.66 14.64 -20.44
CA ASN A 97 -20.06 14.23 -19.17
C ASN A 97 -20.74 14.92 -17.98
N LEU A 98 -21.08 16.22 -18.09
CA LEU A 98 -21.83 16.94 -17.07
C LEU A 98 -23.23 16.33 -16.85
N LEU A 99 -23.92 15.97 -17.94
CA LEU A 99 -25.23 15.32 -17.87
C LEU A 99 -25.15 13.91 -17.25
N ALA A 100 -24.11 13.15 -17.57
CA ALA A 100 -23.86 11.83 -17.00
C ALA A 100 -23.56 11.88 -15.49
N GLN A 101 -22.84 12.89 -15.04
CA GLN A 101 -22.56 13.10 -13.60
C GLN A 101 -23.84 13.46 -12.83
N ALA A 102 -24.70 14.30 -13.42
CA ALA A 102 -25.98 14.65 -12.83
C ALA A 102 -26.93 13.45 -12.66
N THR A 103 -26.92 12.49 -13.60
CA THR A 103 -27.70 11.25 -13.49
C THR A 103 -27.18 10.35 -12.37
N THR A 104 -25.87 10.20 -12.20
CA THR A 104 -25.28 9.40 -11.11
C THR A 104 -25.56 10.02 -9.73
N SER A 105 -25.57 11.35 -9.66
CA SER A 105 -25.86 12.11 -8.44
C SER A 105 -27.30 11.94 -7.96
N ALA A 106 -28.27 11.83 -8.88
CA ALA A 106 -29.69 11.65 -8.55
C ALA A 106 -30.02 10.24 -8.05
N SER A 107 -29.23 9.21 -8.41
CA SER A 107 -29.39 7.83 -7.92
C SER A 107 -28.69 7.55 -6.58
N ALA A 108 -27.91 8.51 -6.05
CA ALA A 108 -27.07 8.34 -4.87
C ALA A 108 -27.75 8.69 -3.53
N ALA A 109 -29.09 8.55 -3.42
CA ALA A 109 -29.80 8.72 -2.14
C ALA A 109 -29.70 7.47 -1.22
N SER A 110 -28.99 6.43 -1.62
CA SER A 110 -28.76 5.24 -0.81
C SER A 110 -27.39 4.63 -1.12
N PHE A 111 -26.55 4.56 -0.08
CA PHE A 111 -25.21 3.96 0.04
C PHE A 111 -23.99 4.90 -0.09
N PRO A 112 -22.93 4.62 0.72
CA PRO A 112 -21.85 5.55 0.99
C PRO A 112 -20.92 5.69 -0.22
N THR A 113 -20.53 6.93 -0.45
CA THR A 113 -19.53 7.38 -1.41
C THR A 113 -18.22 6.60 -1.32
N ASP A 114 -17.94 5.79 -2.34
CA ASP A 114 -16.60 5.40 -2.73
C ASP A 114 -16.31 5.87 -4.17
N GLY A 115 -15.05 6.20 -4.42
CA GLY A 115 -14.62 7.18 -5.41
C GLY A 115 -14.86 6.83 -6.88
N SER A 116 -15.32 7.83 -7.64
CA SER A 116 -14.81 8.10 -8.98
C SER A 116 -15.25 9.50 -9.45
N LEU A 117 -14.26 10.36 -9.69
CA LEU A 117 -14.32 11.64 -10.43
C LEU A 117 -15.08 12.82 -9.79
N SER A 118 -14.62 13.26 -8.60
CA SER A 118 -14.79 14.66 -8.21
C SER A 118 -13.90 15.51 -9.14
N LEU A 119 -14.50 16.25 -10.08
CA LEU A 119 -13.79 17.15 -10.98
C LEU A 119 -12.98 18.17 -10.16
N ARG A 120 -11.65 18.00 -10.13
CA ARG A 120 -10.74 18.91 -9.44
C ARG A 120 -10.74 20.26 -10.16
N ASN A 121 -10.64 21.35 -9.41
CA ASN A 121 -10.63 22.71 -9.96
C ASN A 121 -9.42 22.89 -10.90
N PRO A 122 -9.52 23.57 -12.06
CA PRO A 122 -8.37 23.92 -12.90
C PRO A 122 -7.17 24.51 -12.15
N SER A 123 -7.40 25.28 -11.08
CA SER A 123 -6.34 25.83 -10.23
C SER A 123 -5.52 24.77 -9.50
N PHE A 124 -6.11 23.60 -9.20
CA PHE A 124 -5.40 22.45 -8.63
C PHE A 124 -4.33 21.96 -9.60
N TYR A 125 -4.68 21.74 -10.87
CA TYR A 125 -3.73 21.22 -11.85
C TYR A 125 -2.61 22.22 -12.17
N GLN A 126 -2.93 23.51 -12.20
CA GLN A 126 -1.91 24.55 -12.39
C GLN A 126 -0.92 24.59 -11.23
N SER A 127 -1.42 24.52 -9.98
CA SER A 127 -0.58 24.50 -8.78
C SER A 127 0.23 23.21 -8.71
N LEU A 128 -0.39 22.05 -8.95
CA LEU A 128 0.28 20.75 -8.95
C LEU A 128 1.39 20.70 -10.01
N LYS A 129 1.15 21.21 -11.21
CA LYS A 129 2.19 21.27 -12.24
C LYS A 129 3.40 22.09 -11.77
N GLN A 130 3.17 23.26 -11.17
CA GLN A 130 4.25 24.08 -10.64
C GLN A 130 5.00 23.38 -9.51
N ASP A 131 4.29 22.69 -8.62
CA ASP A 131 4.88 21.90 -7.55
C ASP A 131 5.74 20.75 -8.11
N LEU A 132 5.26 20.02 -9.12
CA LEU A 132 6.00 18.94 -9.78
C LEU A 132 7.26 19.46 -10.49
N ASP A 133 7.14 20.61 -11.19
CA ASP A 133 8.27 21.27 -11.84
C ASP A 133 9.33 21.70 -10.81
N SER A 134 8.90 22.13 -9.61
CA SER A 134 9.81 22.54 -8.53
C SER A 134 10.50 21.37 -7.82
N LEU A 135 9.79 20.24 -7.70
CA LEU A 135 10.26 19.03 -7.02
C LEU A 135 11.34 18.28 -7.82
N GLY A 136 11.26 18.37 -9.15
CA GLY A 136 12.16 17.65 -10.06
C GLY A 136 11.67 16.22 -10.35
N SER A 137 11.85 15.77 -11.59
CA SER A 137 11.41 14.44 -12.05
C SER A 137 12.16 13.29 -11.38
N GLU A 138 13.36 13.55 -10.87
CA GLU A 138 14.23 12.58 -10.17
C GLU A 138 13.64 12.12 -8.83
N ASN A 139 12.83 12.96 -8.20
CA ASN A 139 12.19 12.69 -6.91
C ASN A 139 10.79 12.08 -7.06
N ILE A 140 10.36 11.78 -8.29
CA ILE A 140 9.04 11.21 -8.60
C ILE A 140 9.23 9.79 -9.12
N HIS A 141 8.70 8.80 -8.40
CA HIS A 141 8.70 7.39 -8.82
C HIS A 141 7.50 7.06 -9.69
N THR A 142 6.30 7.33 -9.19
CA THR A 142 5.04 7.05 -9.89
C THR A 142 4.04 8.17 -9.65
N LEU A 143 3.16 8.37 -10.63
CA LEU A 143 2.07 9.34 -10.59
C LEU A 143 0.84 8.66 -11.20
N ALA A 144 -0.28 8.64 -10.48
CA ALA A 144 -1.51 8.03 -11.00
C ALA A 144 -2.06 8.81 -12.19
N ASP A 145 -2.70 8.10 -13.12
CA ASP A 145 -3.28 8.69 -14.35
C ASP A 145 -4.32 9.79 -14.05
N ASP A 146 -5.00 9.68 -12.91
CA ASP A 146 -6.00 10.65 -12.44
C ASP A 146 -5.40 11.79 -11.59
N LEU A 147 -4.07 11.80 -11.40
CA LEU A 147 -3.31 12.74 -10.60
C LEU A 147 -3.79 12.82 -9.13
N SER A 148 -4.44 11.76 -8.64
CA SER A 148 -4.95 11.69 -7.27
C SER A 148 -3.94 11.15 -6.27
N SER A 149 -2.90 10.48 -6.74
CA SER A 149 -1.82 9.95 -5.91
C SER A 149 -0.47 10.06 -6.61
N ILE A 150 0.58 10.21 -5.81
CA ILE A 150 1.96 10.31 -6.25
C ILE A 150 2.84 9.53 -5.29
N THR A 151 3.85 8.85 -5.81
CA THR A 151 4.92 8.23 -5.04
C THR A 151 6.20 9.00 -5.26
N LEU A 152 6.70 9.59 -4.18
CA LEU A 152 7.97 10.28 -4.13
C LEU A 152 9.08 9.27 -3.87
N LYS A 153 10.28 9.59 -4.36
CA LYS A 153 11.49 8.80 -4.19
C LYS A 153 12.61 9.69 -3.67
N TYR A 154 13.38 9.16 -2.73
CA TYR A 154 14.60 9.80 -2.23
C TYR A 154 15.73 8.77 -2.11
N ALA A 155 16.95 9.14 -2.49
CA ALA A 155 18.15 8.34 -2.24
C ALA A 155 18.98 9.02 -1.15
N ASP A 156 19.25 8.31 -0.05
CA ASP A 156 20.03 8.84 1.06
C ASP A 156 21.55 8.69 0.87
N GLN A 157 22.32 9.12 1.87
CA GLN A 157 23.78 9.07 1.84
C GLN A 157 24.35 7.64 1.86
N GLY A 158 23.57 6.67 2.32
CA GLY A 158 23.91 5.24 2.29
C GLY A 158 23.54 4.56 0.97
N GLU A 159 23.22 5.35 -0.07
CA GLU A 159 22.72 4.88 -1.37
C GLU A 159 21.41 4.07 -1.27
N ARG A 160 20.67 4.24 -0.17
CA ARG A 160 19.38 3.57 0.03
C ARG A 160 18.28 4.38 -0.62
N THR A 161 17.43 3.72 -1.39
CA THR A 161 16.24 4.35 -1.97
C THR A 161 15.04 4.16 -1.06
N HIS A 162 14.33 5.25 -0.78
CA HIS A 162 13.13 5.32 0.06
C HIS A 162 11.95 5.85 -0.74
N PHE A 163 10.76 5.33 -0.46
CA PHE A 163 9.53 5.73 -1.13
C PHE A 163 8.49 6.31 -0.17
N LEU A 164 7.75 7.30 -0.65
CA LEU A 164 6.62 7.92 0.06
C LEU A 164 5.44 8.06 -0.89
N SER A 165 4.39 7.26 -0.68
CA SER A 165 3.16 7.34 -1.47
C SER A 165 2.11 8.17 -0.72
N ILE A 166 1.58 9.18 -1.41
CA ILE A 166 0.57 10.09 -0.86
C ILE A 166 -0.63 10.21 -1.80
N SER A 167 -1.80 10.40 -1.21
CA SER A 167 -3.01 10.82 -1.93
C SER A 167 -3.22 12.31 -1.80
N LEU A 168 -3.39 12.97 -2.94
CA LEU A 168 -3.62 14.39 -3.07
C LEU A 168 -5.13 14.67 -3.00
N PRO A 169 -5.65 15.36 -1.97
CA PRO A 169 -7.06 15.75 -1.94
C PRO A 169 -7.37 16.82 -3.02
N PRO A 170 -8.62 16.96 -3.47
CA PRO A 170 -9.02 18.00 -4.44
C PRO A 170 -8.74 19.43 -3.97
N THR A 171 -8.59 19.62 -2.66
CA THR A 171 -8.32 20.90 -1.99
C THR A 171 -6.84 21.10 -1.66
N PHE A 172 -5.93 20.22 -2.11
CA PHE A 172 -4.49 20.44 -2.04
C PHE A 172 -4.10 21.71 -2.84
N PRO A 173 -3.17 22.56 -2.35
CA PRO A 173 -2.30 22.42 -1.17
C PRO A 173 -2.89 22.95 0.15
N ALA A 174 -4.16 23.36 0.18
CA ALA A 174 -4.81 23.87 1.39
C ALA A 174 -5.18 22.76 2.39
N THR A 175 -5.34 21.53 1.91
CA THR A 175 -5.54 20.35 2.75
C THR A 175 -4.31 19.44 2.68
N LEU A 176 -3.88 18.92 3.83
CA LEU A 176 -2.75 17.99 3.91
C LEU A 176 -3.04 16.75 3.05
N PRO A 177 -2.04 16.24 2.29
CA PRO A 177 -2.18 14.97 1.60
C PRO A 177 -2.25 13.82 2.60
N LYS A 178 -2.97 12.76 2.23
CA LYS A 178 -3.08 11.54 3.04
C LYS A 178 -1.88 10.65 2.74
N ILE A 179 -1.14 10.24 3.77
CA ILE A 179 -0.08 9.24 3.61
C ILE A 179 -0.73 7.89 3.33
N ILE A 180 -0.35 7.27 2.20
CA ILE A 180 -0.76 5.90 1.83
C ILE A 180 0.25 4.92 2.42
N SER A 181 1.53 5.16 2.17
CA SER A 181 2.66 4.40 2.70
C SER A 181 3.90 5.28 2.76
N ALA A 182 4.79 4.97 3.70
CA ALA A 182 6.09 5.62 3.83
C ALA A 182 7.11 4.57 4.27
N ASP A 183 8.28 4.57 3.64
CA ASP A 183 9.41 3.72 3.99
C ASP A 183 10.14 4.22 5.25
N LEU A 184 9.37 4.35 6.34
CA LEU A 184 9.87 4.82 7.62
C LEU A 184 9.55 3.80 8.71
N PRO A 185 10.44 3.62 9.69
CA PRO A 185 10.24 2.65 10.76
C PRO A 185 9.19 3.11 11.79
N VAL A 186 8.73 4.36 11.68
CA VAL A 186 7.63 4.93 12.48
C VAL A 186 6.63 5.62 11.57
N ALA A 187 5.39 5.81 12.07
CA ALA A 187 4.35 6.51 11.33
C ALA A 187 4.78 7.93 10.95
N PHE A 188 4.65 8.26 9.66
CA PHE A 188 5.00 9.58 9.13
C PHE A 188 3.83 10.55 9.30
N THR A 189 4.10 11.68 9.97
CA THR A 189 3.12 12.75 10.16
C THR A 189 3.59 14.00 9.43
N LEU A 190 2.72 14.52 8.56
CA LEU A 190 2.97 15.78 7.86
C LEU A 190 2.48 16.97 8.67
N HIS A 191 3.30 18.01 8.66
CA HIS A 191 2.99 19.30 9.24
C HIS A 191 2.88 20.35 8.14
N ARG A 192 2.03 21.36 8.40
CA ARG A 192 1.85 22.50 7.50
C ARG A 192 3.03 23.46 7.65
N ASN A 193 3.34 24.18 6.59
CA ASN A 193 4.28 25.29 6.68
C ASN A 193 3.71 26.35 7.64
N SER A 194 4.46 26.68 8.70
CA SER A 194 3.99 27.59 9.76
C SER A 194 3.77 29.03 9.27
N THR A 195 4.38 29.42 8.15
CA THR A 195 4.28 30.78 7.61
C THR A 195 3.09 30.93 6.66
N THR A 196 2.89 29.95 5.77
CA THR A 196 1.85 30.03 4.72
C THR A 196 0.56 29.30 5.10
N GLY A 197 0.62 28.36 6.06
CA GLY A 197 -0.48 27.47 6.42
C GLY A 197 -0.80 26.41 5.36
N LEU A 198 -0.08 26.41 4.23
CA LEU A 198 -0.20 25.47 3.12
C LEU A 198 0.85 24.35 3.24
N VAL A 199 0.74 23.34 2.38
CA VAL A 199 1.79 22.33 2.19
C VAL A 199 1.97 22.08 0.70
N ALA A 200 3.10 22.50 0.14
CA ALA A 200 3.48 22.18 -1.24
C ALA A 200 4.15 20.80 -1.30
N LEU A 201 4.27 20.21 -2.49
CA LEU A 201 5.01 18.94 -2.64
C LEU A 201 6.47 19.05 -2.17
N GLN A 202 7.10 20.21 -2.37
CA GLN A 202 8.45 20.48 -1.87
C GLN A 202 8.52 20.44 -0.33
N ASP A 203 7.50 20.97 0.37
CA ASP A 203 7.44 20.91 1.83
C ASP A 203 7.26 19.46 2.33
N VAL A 204 6.50 18.63 1.57
CA VAL A 204 6.34 17.20 1.87
C VAL A 204 7.68 16.49 1.72
N MET A 205 8.40 16.76 0.63
CA MET A 205 9.70 16.15 0.34
C MET A 205 10.72 16.50 1.42
N HIS A 206 10.87 17.77 1.79
CA HIS A 206 11.80 18.17 2.84
C HIS A 206 11.49 17.52 4.20
N GLN A 207 10.22 17.44 4.59
CA GLN A 207 9.85 16.74 5.82
C GLN A 207 10.15 15.24 5.78
N PHE A 208 10.09 14.62 4.60
CA PHE A 208 10.47 13.22 4.40
C PHE A 208 11.98 13.03 4.48
N GLU A 209 12.75 13.88 3.79
CA GLU A 209 14.22 13.94 3.86
C GLU A 209 14.72 14.10 5.30
N ASP A 210 14.14 15.02 6.07
CA ASP A 210 14.49 15.25 7.48
C ASP A 210 14.28 13.98 8.34
N LYS A 211 13.23 13.21 8.06
CA LYS A 211 12.98 11.94 8.75
C LYS A 211 13.95 10.86 8.32
N ILE A 212 14.29 10.78 7.04
CA ILE A 212 15.28 9.83 6.53
C ILE A 212 16.65 10.12 7.15
N GLU A 213 17.03 11.39 7.23
CA GLU A 213 18.30 11.79 7.87
C GLU A 213 18.32 11.39 9.35
N PHE A 214 17.20 11.55 10.06
CA PHE A 214 17.08 11.14 11.45
C PHE A 214 17.27 9.62 11.66
N PHE A 215 16.85 8.78 10.72
CA PHE A 215 16.89 7.32 10.85
C PHE A 215 18.13 6.66 10.22
N GLN A 216 19.13 7.42 9.74
CA GLN A 216 20.34 6.85 9.12
C GLN A 216 21.01 5.79 10.00
N ARG A 217 21.27 6.11 11.27
CA ARG A 217 21.91 5.19 12.23
C ARG A 217 21.11 3.89 12.43
N PHE A 218 19.78 3.96 12.35
CA PHE A 218 18.90 2.81 12.48
C PHE A 218 19.06 1.86 11.29
N TRP A 219 19.04 2.41 10.07
CA TRP A 219 19.23 1.59 8.87
C TRP A 219 20.66 1.08 8.73
N ASP A 220 21.68 1.85 9.11
CA ASP A 220 23.07 1.39 9.12
C ASP A 220 23.26 0.15 10.01
N ALA A 221 22.61 0.15 11.18
CA ALA A 221 22.66 -0.98 12.11
C ALA A 221 21.97 -2.23 11.54
N LEU A 222 20.86 -2.06 10.82
CA LEU A 222 20.18 -3.18 10.15
C LEU A 222 20.93 -3.66 8.91
N ASP A 223 21.53 -2.76 8.13
CA ASP A 223 22.33 -3.11 6.96
C ASP A 223 23.58 -3.92 7.35
N ASP A 224 24.30 -3.54 8.42
CA ASP A 224 25.42 -4.34 8.96
C ASP A 224 24.96 -5.75 9.39
N LEU A 225 23.79 -5.84 10.02
CA LEU A 225 23.23 -7.12 10.44
C LEU A 225 22.81 -7.99 9.25
N ASP A 226 22.10 -7.41 8.26
CA ASP A 226 21.59 -8.10 7.07
C ASP A 226 22.72 -8.59 6.15
N GLN A 227 23.86 -7.91 6.15
CA GLN A 227 25.03 -8.30 5.37
C GLN A 227 25.84 -9.43 6.01
N THR A 228 25.85 -9.52 7.35
CA THR A 228 26.77 -10.40 8.07
C THR A 228 26.11 -11.63 8.69
N ALA A 229 24.90 -11.49 9.23
CA ALA A 229 24.20 -12.56 9.93
C ALA A 229 23.29 -13.36 8.99
N LEU A 230 23.01 -14.61 9.38
CA LEU A 230 22.01 -15.44 8.72
C LEU A 230 20.59 -15.00 9.10
N ILE A 231 20.03 -14.04 8.35
CA ILE A 231 18.64 -13.58 8.49
C ILE A 231 17.69 -14.63 7.91
N ILE A 232 16.70 -15.01 8.71
CA ILE A 232 15.59 -15.90 8.34
C ILE A 232 14.39 -15.06 7.91
N GLU A 233 14.04 -14.03 8.69
CA GLU A 233 12.90 -13.16 8.42
C GLU A 233 13.19 -11.69 8.77
N PRO A 234 12.62 -10.74 8.03
CA PRO A 234 11.89 -10.93 6.77
C PRO A 234 12.82 -11.40 5.64
N SER A 235 12.27 -12.13 4.67
CA SER A 235 12.99 -12.64 3.49
C SER A 235 13.44 -11.52 2.55
N ALA A 236 12.67 -10.43 2.49
CA ALA A 236 13.07 -9.17 1.89
C ALA A 236 12.70 -8.00 2.82
N PRO A 237 13.62 -7.53 3.66
CA PRO A 237 13.34 -6.42 4.56
C PRO A 237 13.05 -5.12 3.80
N THR A 238 11.96 -4.47 4.16
CA THR A 238 11.72 -3.07 3.78
C THR A 238 12.35 -2.13 4.80
N ARG A 239 12.44 -0.84 4.47
CA ARG A 239 12.98 0.18 5.38
C ARG A 239 12.05 0.52 6.56
N SER A 240 10.80 0.06 6.52
CA SER A 240 9.87 0.11 7.65
C SER A 240 9.98 -1.09 8.59
N CYS A 241 10.68 -2.17 8.20
CA CYS A 241 10.84 -3.36 9.04
C CYS A 241 11.82 -3.12 10.20
N THR A 242 11.29 -3.13 11.43
CA THR A 242 12.05 -2.91 12.68
C THR A 242 12.54 -4.17 13.36
N TYR A 243 12.26 -5.34 12.79
CA TYR A 243 12.67 -6.61 13.35
C TYR A 243 13.52 -7.43 12.38
N ARG A 244 14.35 -8.32 12.94
CA ARG A 244 15.07 -9.37 12.23
C ARG A 244 15.02 -10.66 13.02
N ARG A 245 14.69 -11.76 12.37
CA ARG A 245 14.82 -13.11 12.92
C ARG A 245 16.09 -13.72 12.39
N VAL A 246 17.02 -14.04 13.29
CA VAL A 246 18.33 -14.59 12.96
C VAL A 246 18.46 -16.02 13.47
N ALA A 247 19.19 -16.83 12.72
CA ALA A 247 19.60 -18.14 13.17
C ALA A 247 20.67 -18.02 14.26
N LEU A 248 20.59 -18.83 15.32
CA LEU A 248 21.68 -18.95 16.30
C LEU A 248 22.35 -20.32 16.23
N GLU A 249 21.54 -21.38 16.28
CA GLU A 249 21.99 -22.77 16.22
C GLU A 249 20.94 -23.64 15.51
N LYS A 250 21.20 -24.94 15.38
CA LYS A 250 20.21 -25.88 14.85
C LYS A 250 18.93 -25.85 15.68
N HIS A 251 17.82 -25.45 15.06
CA HIS A 251 16.51 -25.27 15.69
C HIS A 251 16.45 -24.22 16.82
N VAL A 252 17.37 -23.26 16.85
CA VAL A 252 17.29 -22.08 17.74
C VAL A 252 17.39 -20.81 16.92
N THR A 253 16.37 -19.96 17.03
CA THR A 253 16.31 -18.66 16.36
C THR A 253 16.12 -17.53 17.36
N LEU A 254 16.59 -16.34 17.02
CA LEU A 254 16.42 -15.13 17.81
C LEU A 254 15.71 -14.07 16.95
N THR A 255 14.55 -13.62 17.40
CA THR A 255 13.89 -12.43 16.87
C THR A 255 14.36 -11.22 17.65
N ILE A 256 14.90 -10.24 16.93
CA ILE A 256 15.41 -8.96 17.44
C ILE A 256 14.44 -7.90 16.95
N THR A 257 13.80 -7.18 17.87
CA THR A 257 12.92 -6.04 17.54
C THR A 257 13.55 -4.77 18.08
N LEU A 258 13.93 -3.87 17.18
CA LEU A 258 14.55 -2.59 17.52
C LEU A 258 13.48 -1.53 17.75
N ASP A 259 13.71 -0.66 18.72
CA ASP A 259 13.01 0.62 18.80
C ASP A 259 13.75 1.63 17.89
N PRO A 260 13.12 2.14 16.81
CA PRO A 260 13.77 3.10 15.92
C PRO A 260 14.10 4.43 16.61
N LEU A 261 13.46 4.73 17.73
CA LEU A 261 13.65 5.96 18.50
C LEU A 261 14.66 5.80 19.65
N ASP A 262 15.05 4.56 19.98
CA ASP A 262 16.04 4.24 21.01
C ASP A 262 16.91 3.04 20.61
N LEU A 263 18.05 3.34 19.98
CA LEU A 263 19.07 2.35 19.63
C LEU A 263 20.12 2.14 20.74
N ASP A 264 20.05 2.91 21.81
CA ASP A 264 21.04 2.87 22.89
C ASP A 264 20.66 1.84 23.96
N SER A 265 19.37 1.50 24.05
CA SER A 265 18.84 0.44 24.90
C SER A 265 18.97 -0.95 24.28
N VAL A 266 18.97 -1.97 25.15
CA VAL A 266 18.89 -3.37 24.70
C VAL A 266 17.54 -3.59 24.01
N PRO A 267 17.50 -4.09 22.77
CA PRO A 267 16.25 -4.32 22.04
C PRO A 267 15.43 -5.45 22.65
N ASP A 268 14.20 -5.63 22.16
CA ASP A 268 13.43 -6.81 22.52
C ASP A 268 14.02 -8.05 21.82
N LEU A 269 14.28 -9.07 22.63
CA LEU A 269 14.97 -10.30 22.21
C LEU A 269 14.10 -11.49 22.53
N HIS A 270 13.56 -12.13 21.49
CA HIS A 270 12.69 -13.30 21.61
C HIS A 270 13.39 -14.55 21.05
N PHE A 271 13.75 -15.47 21.93
CA PHE A 271 14.41 -16.73 21.57
C PHE A 271 13.36 -17.83 21.35
N MET A 272 13.53 -18.58 20.27
CA MET A 272 12.64 -19.66 19.87
C MET A 272 13.46 -20.94 19.72
N GLY A 273 12.93 -22.05 20.24
CA GLY A 273 13.62 -23.34 20.30
C GLY A 273 13.16 -24.14 21.51
N SER A 274 13.73 -25.33 21.70
CA SER A 274 13.47 -26.13 22.91
C SER A 274 13.95 -25.41 24.17
N ASP A 275 13.28 -25.58 25.31
CA ASP A 275 13.70 -24.97 26.57
C ASP A 275 15.14 -25.37 26.91
N ARG A 276 15.49 -26.63 26.67
CA ARG A 276 16.85 -27.12 26.93
C ARG A 276 17.92 -26.38 26.13
N ALA A 277 17.63 -25.98 24.89
CA ALA A 277 18.57 -25.25 24.04
C ALA A 277 18.57 -23.75 24.36
N VAL A 278 17.41 -23.17 24.68
CA VAL A 278 17.25 -21.73 24.89
C VAL A 278 17.68 -21.28 26.30
N GLN A 279 17.42 -22.06 27.35
CA GLN A 279 17.70 -21.63 28.74
C GLN A 279 19.18 -21.27 29.01
N PRO A 280 20.19 -22.01 28.51
CA PRO A 280 21.59 -21.62 28.64
C PRO A 280 21.89 -20.25 28.00
N ILE A 281 21.33 -20.01 26.81
CA ILE A 281 21.51 -18.74 26.08
C ILE A 281 20.88 -17.59 26.87
N LEU A 282 19.66 -17.78 27.38
CA LEU A 282 18.98 -16.79 28.22
C LEU A 282 19.78 -16.47 29.50
N TYR A 283 20.39 -17.47 30.13
CA TYR A 283 21.26 -17.26 31.28
C TYR A 283 22.47 -16.40 30.93
N THR A 284 23.14 -16.68 29.81
CA THR A 284 24.26 -15.90 29.29
C THR A 284 23.83 -14.45 29.01
N VAL A 285 22.75 -14.24 28.27
CA VAL A 285 22.23 -12.91 27.93
C VAL A 285 21.87 -12.10 29.18
N ARG A 286 21.27 -12.73 30.20
CA ARG A 286 20.97 -12.07 31.49
C ARG A 286 22.24 -11.64 32.21
N THR A 287 23.26 -12.49 32.21
CA THR A 287 24.55 -12.23 32.85
C THR A 287 25.33 -11.13 32.12
N ASN A 288 25.29 -11.16 30.79
CA ASN A 288 26.03 -10.25 29.92
C ASN A 288 25.28 -8.94 29.63
N ARG A 289 24.03 -8.78 30.10
CA ARG A 289 23.24 -7.55 29.91
C ARG A 289 24.01 -6.24 30.21
N PRO A 290 24.85 -6.15 31.26
CA PRO A 290 25.64 -4.94 31.54
C PRO A 290 26.74 -4.62 30.50
N LEU A 291 27.06 -5.56 29.61
CA LEU A 291 28.05 -5.35 28.54
C LEU A 291 27.49 -4.54 27.37
N TRP A 292 26.18 -4.29 27.33
CA TRP A 292 25.56 -3.46 26.29
C TRP A 292 26.06 -2.02 26.35
N ARG A 293 26.51 -1.50 25.20
CA ARG A 293 27.08 -0.15 25.07
C ARG A 293 26.29 0.67 24.08
N ALA A 294 25.79 1.83 24.50
CA ALA A 294 25.11 2.80 23.62
C ALA A 294 25.99 3.23 22.42
N ALA A 295 27.30 3.34 22.61
CA ALA A 295 28.25 3.70 21.56
C ALA A 295 28.72 2.51 20.70
N GLY A 296 28.32 1.27 21.02
CA GLY A 296 28.68 0.08 20.25
C GLY A 296 27.74 -0.14 19.07
N THR A 297 28.18 -0.91 18.08
CA THR A 297 27.27 -1.33 16.99
C THR A 297 26.26 -2.35 17.50
N LEU A 298 25.12 -2.47 16.82
CA LEU A 298 24.10 -3.48 17.14
C LEU A 298 24.70 -4.88 17.18
N ARG A 299 25.46 -5.24 16.14
CA ARG A 299 26.08 -6.57 16.01
C ARG A 299 27.10 -6.85 17.10
N GLU A 300 27.99 -5.91 17.41
CA GLU A 300 28.98 -6.06 18.49
C GLU A 300 28.29 -6.30 19.83
N ASN A 301 27.27 -5.51 20.13
CA ASN A 301 26.49 -5.64 21.34
C ASN A 301 25.75 -6.99 21.41
N LEU A 302 25.15 -7.45 20.30
CA LEU A 302 24.50 -8.76 20.23
C LEU A 302 25.50 -9.90 20.48
N CYS A 303 26.69 -9.84 19.87
CA CYS A 303 27.74 -10.85 20.09
C CYS A 303 28.20 -10.86 21.55
N ALA A 304 28.35 -9.68 22.17
CA ALA A 304 28.71 -9.57 23.58
C ALA A 304 27.62 -10.13 24.51
N LEU A 305 26.34 -9.87 24.21
CA LEU A 305 25.21 -10.43 24.94
C LEU A 305 25.15 -11.97 24.83
N LEU A 306 25.31 -12.50 23.62
CA LEU A 306 25.26 -13.94 23.36
C LEU A 306 26.52 -14.67 23.86
N GLY A 307 27.63 -13.95 24.04
CA GLY A 307 28.92 -14.55 24.39
C GLY A 307 29.57 -15.33 23.25
N ALA A 308 29.06 -15.17 22.03
CA ALA A 308 29.48 -15.87 20.81
C ALA A 308 29.17 -14.99 19.58
N PRO A 309 29.88 -15.18 18.46
CA PRO A 309 29.53 -14.52 17.20
C PRO A 309 28.19 -15.04 16.66
N LEU A 310 27.47 -14.18 15.92
CA LEU A 310 26.31 -14.62 15.14
C LEU A 310 26.74 -15.53 13.99
N PRO A 311 25.97 -16.56 13.63
CA PRO A 311 26.23 -17.39 12.45
C PRO A 311 26.31 -16.56 11.18
N GLU A 312 27.40 -16.72 10.43
CA GLU A 312 27.63 -16.00 9.18
C GLU A 312 26.89 -16.66 8.01
N LYS A 313 26.48 -15.85 7.04
CA LYS A 313 25.77 -16.29 5.84
C LYS A 313 26.55 -17.31 5.00
N ASP A 314 27.87 -17.19 4.95
CA ASP A 314 28.76 -18.03 4.12
C ASP A 314 29.05 -19.41 4.74
N SER A 315 28.66 -19.63 6.00
CA SER A 315 28.85 -20.91 6.71
C SER A 315 27.86 -22.01 6.27
N VAL A 316 26.85 -21.66 5.47
CA VAL A 316 25.81 -22.56 4.99
C VAL A 316 26.07 -22.83 3.50
N GLY A 317 26.15 -24.12 3.11
CA GLY A 317 26.40 -24.49 1.72
C GLY A 317 25.42 -23.81 0.77
N VAL A 318 25.92 -23.24 -0.32
CA VAL A 318 25.08 -22.63 -1.35
C VAL A 318 24.58 -23.75 -2.27
N GLY A 319 23.27 -23.90 -2.41
CA GLY A 319 22.70 -24.81 -3.41
C GLY A 319 22.95 -24.30 -4.84
N GLU A 320 22.85 -25.16 -5.85
CA GLU A 320 23.19 -24.86 -7.26
C GLU A 320 22.42 -23.65 -7.87
N ASP A 321 21.33 -23.22 -7.22
CA ASP A 321 20.47 -22.12 -7.67
C ASP A 321 20.69 -20.78 -6.92
N GLY A 322 21.71 -20.68 -6.07
CA GLY A 322 22.01 -19.46 -5.30
C GLY A 322 21.04 -19.18 -4.14
N ALA A 323 20.07 -20.07 -3.89
CA ALA A 323 19.27 -20.07 -2.68
C ALA A 323 20.09 -20.65 -1.51
N ILE A 324 20.01 -19.99 -0.36
CA ILE A 324 20.50 -20.55 0.91
C ILE A 324 19.71 -21.84 1.13
N VAL A 325 20.37 -23.01 1.14
CA VAL A 325 19.71 -24.26 1.59
C VAL A 325 19.51 -24.14 3.09
N ALA A 326 18.42 -23.50 3.47
CA ALA A 326 17.89 -23.43 4.83
C ALA A 326 17.22 -24.76 5.22
N GLU A 327 17.83 -25.91 4.89
CA GLU A 327 17.23 -27.22 5.22
C GLU A 327 17.11 -27.45 6.74
N ASP A 328 17.69 -26.61 7.60
CA ASP A 328 17.73 -26.86 9.05
C ASP A 328 17.51 -25.62 9.96
N VAL A 329 17.26 -24.43 9.39
CA VAL A 329 17.32 -23.16 10.17
C VAL A 329 15.95 -22.54 10.43
N GLY A 330 14.97 -22.75 9.54
CA GLY A 330 13.57 -22.38 9.71
C GLY A 330 12.68 -23.58 9.43
N ALA A 331 12.73 -24.60 10.30
CA ALA A 331 12.09 -25.89 10.03
C ALA A 331 10.55 -25.77 10.00
N GLU A 332 9.94 -26.37 8.98
CA GLU A 332 8.49 -26.44 8.78
C GLU A 332 7.78 -27.06 9.98
N CYS A 333 6.54 -26.61 10.24
CA CYS A 333 5.75 -27.21 11.30
C CYS A 333 5.53 -28.69 11.03
N ALA A 334 5.84 -29.54 12.00
CA ALA A 334 5.72 -30.98 11.85
C ALA A 334 4.26 -31.48 11.87
N ILE A 335 3.25 -30.61 11.96
CA ILE A 335 1.84 -31.01 11.85
C ILE A 335 1.29 -30.66 10.46
N CYS A 336 1.43 -29.40 10.05
CA CYS A 336 0.86 -28.92 8.79
C CYS A 336 1.86 -28.92 7.62
N TYR A 337 3.15 -29.20 7.88
CA TYR A 337 4.24 -29.22 6.90
C TYR A 337 4.38 -27.92 6.11
N ASN A 338 3.94 -26.81 6.71
CA ASN A 338 4.15 -25.48 6.17
C ASN A 338 5.06 -24.73 7.13
N TYR A 339 5.96 -23.91 6.59
CA TYR A 339 6.69 -22.94 7.39
C TYR A 339 5.75 -21.82 7.86
N ARG A 340 4.85 -21.33 7.00
CA ARG A 340 3.97 -20.20 7.30
C ARG A 340 2.51 -20.59 7.19
N ARG A 341 1.71 -20.30 8.22
CA ARG A 341 0.25 -20.39 8.15
C ARG A 341 -0.34 -19.04 7.75
N PRO A 342 -1.32 -18.98 6.82
CA PRO A 342 -2.07 -17.76 6.56
C PRO A 342 -2.68 -17.21 7.85
N VAL A 343 -2.74 -15.87 7.97
CA VAL A 343 -3.41 -15.21 9.10
C VAL A 343 -4.91 -15.52 9.03
N GLU A 344 -5.45 -16.23 10.04
CA GLU A 344 -6.89 -16.49 10.13
C GLU A 344 -7.65 -15.15 10.24
N GLY A 345 -8.47 -14.85 9.24
CA GLY A 345 -9.19 -13.57 9.10
C GLY A 345 -9.16 -12.94 7.71
N ARG A 346 -8.37 -13.48 6.76
CA ARG A 346 -8.48 -13.19 5.31
C ARG A 346 -8.87 -14.42 4.49
N ASP A 347 -9.60 -15.36 5.09
CA ASP A 347 -10.27 -16.36 4.28
C ASP A 347 -11.41 -15.68 3.53
N GLY A 348 -11.22 -15.59 2.20
CA GLY A 348 -12.22 -15.26 1.21
C GLY A 348 -13.38 -16.25 1.27
N GLY A 349 -14.23 -16.07 2.28
CA GLY A 349 -15.54 -16.68 2.37
C GLY A 349 -16.50 -16.02 1.39
N CYS A 350 -16.31 -16.26 0.09
CA CYS A 350 -17.41 -16.33 -0.86
C CYS A 350 -16.91 -17.01 -2.14
N GLY A 351 -17.59 -18.07 -2.56
CA GLY A 351 -17.43 -18.57 -3.91
C GLY A 351 -17.95 -17.53 -4.90
N CYS A 352 -17.04 -16.70 -5.42
CA CYS A 352 -17.21 -15.98 -6.67
C CYS A 352 -15.82 -15.69 -7.29
N ASP A 353 -15.60 -16.30 -8.44
CA ASP A 353 -14.70 -15.93 -9.54
C ASP A 353 -13.21 -15.71 -9.25
N GLU A 354 -12.43 -16.78 -9.50
CA GLU A 354 -10.95 -16.82 -9.50
C GLU A 354 -10.29 -15.85 -10.50
N ASP A 355 -11.04 -15.21 -11.40
CA ASP A 355 -10.52 -14.33 -12.45
C ASP A 355 -10.26 -12.88 -11.99
N GLN A 356 -10.78 -12.45 -10.83
CA GLN A 356 -10.68 -11.04 -10.40
C GLN A 356 -9.42 -10.74 -9.57
N PHE A 357 -8.75 -11.75 -9.02
CA PHE A 357 -7.50 -11.58 -8.24
C PHE A 357 -6.24 -11.43 -9.10
N MET A 358 -6.32 -11.69 -10.41
CA MET A 358 -5.18 -11.60 -11.33
C MET A 358 -4.93 -10.19 -11.87
N ALA A 359 -5.82 -9.22 -11.62
CA ALA A 359 -5.73 -7.87 -12.18
C ALA A 359 -4.80 -6.91 -11.40
N GLU A 360 -4.55 -7.17 -10.12
CA GLU A 360 -3.68 -6.34 -9.26
C GLU A 360 -2.17 -6.71 -9.41
N ALA A 361 -1.87 -7.80 -10.12
CA ALA A 361 -0.51 -8.29 -10.34
C ALA A 361 0.29 -7.55 -11.44
N ARG A 362 -0.18 -6.38 -11.91
CA ARG A 362 0.54 -5.60 -12.94
C ARG A 362 1.57 -4.60 -12.40
N ASN A 363 1.59 -4.33 -11.08
CA ASN A 363 2.64 -3.54 -10.45
C ASN A 363 3.45 -4.44 -9.49
N GLY A 364 4.59 -4.94 -9.97
CA GLY A 364 5.42 -5.97 -9.33
C GLY A 364 6.16 -5.57 -8.04
N GLU A 365 5.70 -4.56 -7.31
CA GLU A 365 6.41 -4.03 -6.13
C GLU A 365 5.82 -4.52 -4.79
N ASN A 366 4.61 -5.09 -4.76
CA ASN A 366 3.93 -5.46 -3.51
C ASN A 366 3.85 -6.96 -3.18
N LYS A 367 4.37 -7.86 -4.02
CA LYS A 367 4.30 -9.32 -3.78
C LYS A 367 5.22 -9.81 -2.64
N VAL A 368 6.24 -9.05 -2.28
CA VAL A 368 7.28 -9.53 -1.36
C VAL A 368 6.90 -9.29 0.12
N ALA A 369 6.20 -8.19 0.43
CA ALA A 369 5.71 -7.90 1.78
C ALA A 369 4.55 -8.80 2.24
N GLU A 370 3.89 -9.52 1.33
CA GLU A 370 2.85 -10.52 1.68
C GLU A 370 3.44 -11.89 2.03
N GLN A 371 4.66 -12.22 1.58
CA GLN A 371 5.26 -13.53 1.80
C GLN A 371 5.64 -13.78 3.27
N ASP A 372 5.83 -12.72 4.05
CA ASP A 372 6.22 -12.79 5.47
C ASP A 372 5.04 -12.50 6.44
N GLN A 373 3.78 -12.62 6.00
CA GLN A 373 2.57 -12.48 6.84
C GLN A 373 1.98 -13.83 7.26
N GLY A 374 1.64 -14.02 8.55
CA GLY A 374 1.24 -15.34 9.07
C GLY A 374 2.05 -15.85 10.28
N ASP A 375 1.61 -16.99 10.82
CA ASP A 375 2.25 -17.63 11.97
C ASP A 375 3.37 -18.58 11.53
N VAL A 376 4.45 -18.60 12.29
CA VAL A 376 5.62 -19.48 12.12
C VAL A 376 5.73 -20.49 13.27
N PRO A 377 6.49 -21.58 13.11
CA PRO A 377 6.63 -22.57 14.17
C PRO A 377 7.48 -21.98 15.30
N GLU A 378 6.88 -21.85 16.49
CA GLU A 378 7.54 -21.24 17.66
C GLU A 378 7.78 -22.25 18.79
N ILE A 379 7.14 -23.42 18.73
CA ILE A 379 7.18 -24.42 19.80
C ILE A 379 7.96 -25.63 19.31
N ASN A 380 9.05 -25.97 19.98
CA ASN A 380 9.84 -27.16 19.68
C ASN A 380 9.64 -28.23 20.77
N CYS A 381 9.73 -29.49 20.39
CA CYS A 381 9.78 -30.58 21.36
C CYS A 381 11.11 -30.58 22.14
N ASP A 382 11.05 -30.66 23.47
CA ASP A 382 12.23 -30.67 24.36
C ASP A 382 13.04 -31.97 24.32
N ASN A 383 12.50 -33.04 23.73
CA ASN A 383 13.26 -34.27 23.54
C ASN A 383 14.36 -34.03 22.48
N SER A 384 15.63 -34.17 22.89
CA SER A 384 16.80 -33.93 22.05
C SER A 384 16.91 -34.86 20.84
N ALA A 385 16.27 -36.04 20.89
CA ALA A 385 16.18 -36.92 19.73
C ALA A 385 15.07 -36.53 18.75
N CYS A 386 14.14 -35.65 19.16
CA CYS A 386 12.98 -35.22 18.38
C CYS A 386 13.15 -33.81 17.81
N GLY A 387 13.22 -32.79 18.69
CA GLY A 387 13.42 -31.38 18.32
C GLY A 387 12.39 -30.75 17.38
N LYS A 388 11.33 -31.48 16.98
CA LYS A 388 10.39 -31.05 15.93
C LYS A 388 9.67 -29.74 16.30
N PRO A 389 9.56 -28.79 15.36
CA PRO A 389 8.88 -27.52 15.58
C PRO A 389 7.39 -27.60 15.23
N PHE A 390 6.59 -26.77 15.88
CA PHE A 390 5.15 -26.71 15.71
C PHE A 390 4.65 -25.25 15.74
N HIS A 391 3.70 -24.93 14.86
CA HIS A 391 2.88 -23.73 15.07
C HIS A 391 2.09 -23.88 16.36
N ARG A 392 1.95 -22.76 17.09
CA ARG A 392 1.16 -22.70 18.32
C ARG A 392 -0.27 -23.19 18.11
N LEU A 393 -0.92 -22.73 17.03
CA LEU A 393 -2.28 -23.13 16.67
C LEU A 393 -2.38 -24.62 16.34
N CYS A 394 -1.48 -25.15 15.50
CA CYS A 394 -1.48 -26.57 15.14
C CYS A 394 -1.30 -27.48 16.35
N LEU A 395 -0.35 -27.15 17.23
CA LEU A 395 -0.12 -27.95 18.44
C LEU A 395 -1.30 -27.82 19.42
N ARG A 396 -1.89 -26.64 19.55
CA ARG A 396 -3.08 -26.42 20.38
C ARG A 396 -4.26 -27.27 19.91
N GLU A 397 -4.56 -27.24 18.62
CA GLU A 397 -5.64 -28.05 18.02
C GLU A 397 -5.39 -29.54 18.21
N TRP A 398 -4.15 -29.99 17.97
CA TRP A 398 -3.75 -31.38 18.19
C TRP A 398 -3.96 -31.81 19.64
N LEU A 399 -3.41 -31.07 20.61
CA LEU A 399 -3.55 -31.42 22.02
C LEU A 399 -5.01 -31.31 22.49
N ALA A 400 -5.79 -30.36 21.98
CA ALA A 400 -7.22 -30.25 22.32
C ALA A 400 -8.06 -31.45 21.83
N ALA A 401 -7.64 -32.11 20.75
CA ALA A 401 -8.29 -33.30 20.22
C ALA A 401 -7.90 -34.60 20.95
N ASP A 402 -6.78 -34.61 21.69
CA ASP A 402 -6.30 -35.77 22.43
C ASP A 402 -6.97 -35.87 23.81
N ALA A 403 -7.67 -36.99 24.06
CA ALA A 403 -8.36 -37.26 25.31
C ALA A 403 -7.44 -37.37 26.54
N THR A 404 -6.13 -37.56 26.33
CA THR A 404 -5.14 -37.66 27.41
C THR A 404 -4.55 -36.31 27.82
N THR A 405 -4.81 -35.25 27.03
CA THR A 405 -4.35 -33.89 27.31
C THR A 405 -4.98 -33.35 28.58
N ARG A 406 -4.15 -32.70 29.39
CA ARG A 406 -4.58 -31.99 30.60
C ARG A 406 -4.47 -30.50 30.35
N GLN A 407 -5.52 -29.75 30.70
CA GLN A 407 -5.46 -28.30 30.72
C GLN A 407 -5.22 -27.80 32.15
N SER A 408 -4.28 -26.88 32.32
CA SER A 408 -4.14 -26.08 33.54
C SER A 408 -4.07 -24.61 33.16
N PHE A 409 -5.00 -23.81 33.69
CA PHE A 409 -5.18 -22.40 33.32
C PHE A 409 -5.25 -22.21 31.80
N ASP A 410 -4.34 -21.41 31.25
CA ASP A 410 -4.21 -21.09 29.84
C ASP A 410 -3.25 -22.04 29.10
N THR A 411 -2.80 -23.15 29.70
CA THR A 411 -1.80 -24.05 29.09
C THR A 411 -2.33 -25.48 28.97
N LEU A 412 -2.18 -26.08 27.78
CA LEU A 412 -2.40 -27.50 27.52
C LEU A 412 -1.11 -28.27 27.71
N PHE A 413 -1.18 -29.42 28.38
CA PHE A 413 -0.08 -30.34 28.61
C PHE A 413 -0.45 -31.71 28.04
N GLY A 414 0.37 -32.22 27.14
CA GLY A 414 0.13 -33.52 26.51
C GLY A 414 1.42 -34.14 26.00
N ALA A 415 1.29 -34.99 24.99
CA ALA A 415 2.40 -35.72 24.40
C ALA A 415 2.74 -35.17 23.00
N CYS A 416 4.03 -35.06 22.70
CA CYS A 416 4.52 -34.69 21.37
C CYS A 416 3.97 -35.67 20.32
N PRO A 417 3.41 -35.19 19.19
CA PRO A 417 2.86 -36.05 18.13
C PRO A 417 3.84 -37.08 17.54
N TYR A 418 5.15 -36.82 17.67
CA TYR A 418 6.20 -37.62 17.04
C TYR A 418 6.93 -38.58 17.98
N CYS A 419 7.20 -38.15 19.21
CA CYS A 419 8.04 -38.91 20.15
C CYS A 419 7.37 -39.21 21.49
N SER A 420 6.12 -38.78 21.66
CA SER A 420 5.30 -38.93 22.86
C SER A 420 5.91 -38.35 24.15
N SER A 421 7.01 -37.59 24.05
CA SER A 421 7.59 -36.88 25.19
C SER A 421 6.67 -35.73 25.61
N PRO A 422 6.67 -35.33 26.90
CA PRO A 422 5.83 -34.23 27.37
C PRO A 422 6.05 -32.95 26.57
N ILE A 423 4.96 -32.27 26.21
CA ILE A 423 4.98 -30.96 25.54
C ILE A 423 3.82 -30.10 26.04
N ALA A 424 4.00 -28.79 26.02
CA ALA A 424 2.99 -27.84 26.46
C ALA A 424 2.79 -26.69 25.46
N VAL A 425 1.59 -26.13 25.42
CA VAL A 425 1.24 -24.98 24.58
C VAL A 425 0.22 -24.08 25.25
N LYS A 426 0.42 -22.76 25.14
CA LYS A 426 -0.55 -21.76 25.60
C LYS A 426 -1.75 -21.68 24.64
N THR A 427 -2.93 -21.65 25.23
CA THR A 427 -4.24 -21.61 24.56
C THR A 427 -4.60 -20.24 23.99
N ARG A 428 -4.03 -19.16 24.56
CA ARG A 428 -4.27 -17.75 24.18
C ARG A 428 -3.04 -17.10 23.63
#